data_AF-K9Q7K0-F1
#
_entry.id   AF-K9Q7K0-F1
#
_cell.length_a   1.000
_cell.length_b   1.000
_cell.length_c   1.000
_cell.angle_alpha   90.00
_cell.angle_beta   90.00
_cell.angle_gamma   90.00
#
_symmetry.space_group_name_H-M   'P 1'
#
loop_
_entity.id
_entity.type
_entity.pdbx_description
1 polymer ?
#
loop_
_entity_poly.entity_id
_entity_poly.type
_entity_poly.pdbx_seq_one_letter_code
_entity_poly.pdbx_strand_id
1 'polypeptide(L)'
;MYSNNLSLPSGCILRQATSADKWSIRSLVFSAKLDPTQLRWQQFFVVEYEGNLIACGQLRNFVGVQEMGSLVVKPTWRGRGLGSLLTQHLISQATEPLYLECLGENLSQFYSRFGFVTVAFENIPSSLKHKFGISQFAKQLFRVPIVFMKYCQE
;
A
#
# COMPACT_ATOMS: atom_id res chain seq x y z
N MET A 1 5.19 -21.37 0.81
CA MET A 1 6.59 -20.94 0.54
C MET A 1 6.66 -20.18 -0.79
N TYR A 2 6.52 -18.85 -0.77
CA TYR A 2 6.81 -17.99 -1.93
C TYR A 2 8.13 -17.24 -1.68
N SER A 3 9.25 -17.95 -1.78
CA SER A 3 10.58 -17.32 -1.86
C SER A 3 10.85 -16.92 -3.31
N ASN A 4 10.06 -16.00 -3.84
CA ASN A 4 10.52 -15.25 -5.01
C ASN A 4 11.55 -14.25 -4.50
N ASN A 5 12.83 -14.51 -4.77
CA ASN A 5 13.88 -13.50 -4.70
C ASN A 5 13.52 -12.40 -5.70
N LEU A 6 12.59 -11.52 -5.34
CA LEU A 6 12.24 -10.34 -6.11
C LEU A 6 13.41 -9.37 -5.96
N SER A 7 14.38 -9.56 -6.84
CA SER A 7 15.43 -8.57 -7.06
C SER A 7 14.80 -7.32 -7.65
N LEU A 8 15.23 -6.16 -7.15
CA LEU A 8 14.96 -4.90 -7.82
C LEU A 8 15.43 -4.98 -9.27
N PRO A 9 14.66 -4.46 -10.25
CA PRO A 9 15.17 -4.29 -11.61
C PRO A 9 16.49 -3.51 -11.60
N SER A 10 17.39 -3.80 -12.52
CA SER A 10 18.70 -3.13 -12.60
C SER A 10 18.55 -1.61 -12.58
N GLY A 11 19.36 -0.93 -11.76
CA GLY A 11 19.31 0.52 -11.57
C GLY A 11 18.19 1.03 -10.67
N CYS A 12 17.27 0.17 -10.21
CA CYS A 12 16.26 0.55 -9.23
C CYS A 12 16.80 0.43 -7.81
N ILE A 13 16.48 1.41 -6.97
CA ILE A 13 16.87 1.47 -5.55
C ILE A 13 15.60 1.55 -4.71
N LEU A 14 15.40 0.57 -3.82
CA LEU A 14 14.41 0.67 -2.75
C LEU A 14 15.04 1.35 -1.54
N ARG A 15 14.40 2.40 -1.03
CA ARG A 15 14.84 3.10 0.17
C ARG A 15 13.67 3.69 0.94
N GLN A 16 13.90 4.01 2.21
CA GLN A 16 13.00 4.89 2.95
C GLN A 16 12.98 6.27 2.27
N ALA A 17 11.81 6.91 2.25
CA ALA A 17 11.69 8.26 1.75
C ALA A 17 12.36 9.27 2.68
N THR A 18 12.77 10.38 2.08
CA THR A 18 13.41 11.52 2.73
C THR A 18 12.52 12.75 2.62
N SER A 19 12.92 13.84 3.27
CA SER A 19 12.20 15.11 3.18
C SER A 19 12.17 15.69 1.75
N ALA A 20 13.13 15.34 0.89
CA ALA A 20 13.18 15.76 -0.51
C ALA A 20 12.10 15.09 -1.38
N ASP A 21 11.64 13.89 -0.98
CA ASP A 21 10.69 13.08 -1.76
C ASP A 21 9.23 13.56 -1.63
N LYS A 22 8.94 14.49 -0.71
CA LYS A 22 7.56 14.92 -0.36
C LYS A 22 6.72 15.27 -1.58
N TRP A 23 7.25 16.07 -2.50
CA TRP A 23 6.51 16.52 -3.68
C TRP A 23 6.32 15.41 -4.71
N SER A 24 7.35 14.60 -4.92
CA SER A 24 7.32 13.45 -5.83
C SER A 24 6.33 12.38 -5.35
N ILE A 25 6.30 12.10 -4.04
CA ILE A 25 5.32 11.18 -3.43
C ILE A 25 3.91 11.70 -3.63
N ARG A 26 3.66 12.98 -3.30
CA ARG A 26 2.33 13.59 -3.48
C ARG A 26 1.90 13.47 -4.93
N SER A 27 2.73 13.93 -5.87
CA SER A 27 2.45 13.86 -7.30
C SER A 27 2.10 12.44 -7.75
N LEU A 28 2.88 11.44 -7.33
CA LEU A 28 2.64 10.04 -7.67
C LEU A 28 1.31 9.52 -7.11
N VAL A 29 1.02 9.79 -5.84
CA VAL A 29 -0.24 9.38 -5.17
C VAL A 29 -1.46 10.05 -5.82
N PHE A 30 -1.38 11.35 -6.10
CA PHE A 30 -2.44 12.09 -6.77
C PHE A 30 -2.69 11.59 -8.20
N SER A 31 -1.62 11.29 -8.95
CA SER A 31 -1.75 10.75 -10.31
C SER A 31 -2.46 9.40 -10.35
N ALA A 32 -2.37 8.63 -9.25
CA ALA A 32 -3.05 7.35 -9.08
C ALA A 32 -4.48 7.48 -8.52
N LYS A 33 -4.98 8.70 -8.30
CA LYS A 33 -6.29 8.99 -7.70
C LYS A 33 -6.51 8.29 -6.36
N LEU A 34 -5.42 8.10 -5.59
CA LEU A 34 -5.48 7.52 -4.25
C LEU A 34 -5.75 8.59 -3.19
N ASP A 35 -6.15 8.13 -2.01
CA ASP A 35 -6.38 8.98 -0.84
C ASP A 35 -5.18 9.91 -0.58
N PRO A 36 -5.35 11.23 -0.70
CA PRO A 36 -4.29 12.20 -0.52
C PRO A 36 -4.05 12.59 0.93
N THR A 37 -4.78 11.98 1.87
CA THR A 37 -4.65 12.26 3.30
C THR A 37 -3.52 11.45 3.92
N GLN A 38 -2.97 12.00 5.01
CA GLN A 38 -1.93 11.36 5.83
C GLN A 38 -0.66 10.97 5.03
N LEU A 39 -0.21 11.84 4.12
CA LEU A 39 1.03 11.65 3.37
C LEU A 39 2.24 12.17 4.17
N ARG A 40 2.68 11.39 5.17
CA ARG A 40 3.88 11.68 5.95
C ARG A 40 5.05 10.92 5.34
N TRP A 41 5.99 11.62 4.69
CA TRP A 41 7.11 11.00 3.98
C TRP A 41 7.90 9.98 4.85
N GLN A 42 7.98 10.17 6.17
CA GLN A 42 8.66 9.23 7.06
C GLN A 42 8.08 7.81 7.03
N GLN A 43 6.80 7.69 6.67
CA GLN A 43 6.05 6.43 6.60
C GLN A 43 6.18 5.76 5.22
N PHE A 44 6.86 6.40 4.27
CA PHE A 44 6.97 5.91 2.90
C PHE A 44 8.28 5.17 2.64
N PHE A 45 8.15 4.10 1.87
CA PHE A 45 9.23 3.50 1.11
C PHE A 45 9.02 3.81 -0.37
N VAL A 46 10.11 4.09 -1.07
CA VAL A 46 10.09 4.51 -2.47
C VAL A 46 11.04 3.66 -3.29
N VAL A 47 10.67 3.42 -4.53
CA VAL A 47 11.58 2.89 -5.54
C VAL A 47 11.98 4.02 -6.46
N GLU A 48 13.28 4.24 -6.54
CA GLU A 48 13.91 5.24 -7.39
C GLU A 48 14.63 4.56 -8.56
N TYR A 49 14.60 5.19 -9.73
CA TYR A 49 15.41 4.83 -10.88
C TYR A 49 15.96 6.12 -11.51
N GLU A 50 17.29 6.23 -11.65
CA GLU A 50 17.97 7.42 -12.20
C GLU A 50 17.44 8.74 -11.61
N GLY A 51 17.37 8.86 -10.27
CA GLY A 51 16.90 10.07 -9.59
C GLY A 51 15.38 10.27 -9.62
N ASN A 52 14.62 9.40 -10.30
CA ASN A 52 13.18 9.52 -10.44
C ASN A 52 12.44 8.51 -9.57
N LEU A 53 11.48 8.98 -8.76
CA LEU A 53 10.57 8.07 -8.06
C LEU A 53 9.61 7.39 -9.05
N ILE A 54 9.65 6.07 -9.09
CA ILE A 54 8.86 5.24 -10.02
C ILE A 54 7.79 4.42 -9.31
N ALA A 55 7.96 4.17 -8.01
CA ALA A 55 6.96 3.53 -7.18
C ALA A 55 7.08 4.00 -5.72
N CYS A 56 5.99 3.88 -4.96
CA CYS A 56 6.00 4.12 -3.53
C CYS A 56 4.95 3.27 -2.82
N GLY A 57 5.06 3.16 -1.51
CA GLY A 57 4.04 2.63 -0.61
C GLY A 57 4.33 3.08 0.81
N GLN A 58 3.33 3.04 1.68
CA GLN A 58 3.48 3.50 3.06
C GLN A 58 2.92 2.52 4.10
N LEU A 59 3.49 2.58 5.30
CA LEU A 59 2.93 2.00 6.52
C LEU A 59 2.43 3.11 7.44
N ARG A 60 1.12 3.24 7.53
CA ARG A 60 0.48 4.17 8.46
C ARG A 60 0.29 3.51 9.81
N ASN A 61 0.74 4.18 10.86
CA ASN A 61 0.59 3.72 12.23
C ASN A 61 -0.70 4.30 12.84
N PHE A 62 -1.51 3.42 13.39
CA PHE A 62 -2.67 3.74 14.22
C PHE A 62 -2.49 3.07 15.58
N VAL A 63 -3.35 3.38 16.54
CA VAL A 63 -3.31 2.75 17.86
C VAL A 63 -3.56 1.25 17.73
N GLY A 64 -2.53 0.44 18.03
CA GLY A 64 -2.55 -1.03 18.04
C GLY A 64 -2.69 -1.70 16.67
N VAL A 65 -2.46 -0.98 15.57
CA VAL A 65 -2.64 -1.51 14.21
C VAL A 65 -1.88 -0.68 13.17
N GLN A 66 -1.44 -1.33 12.10
CA GLN A 66 -0.84 -0.68 10.93
C GLN A 66 -1.71 -0.84 9.68
N GLU A 67 -1.66 0.15 8.80
CA GLU A 67 -2.25 0.09 7.47
C GLU A 67 -1.18 0.22 6.40
N MET A 68 -1.21 -0.71 5.43
CA MET A 68 -0.45 -0.59 4.21
C MET A 68 -1.27 0.16 3.18
N GLY A 69 -0.78 1.32 2.77
CA GLY A 69 -1.51 2.24 1.92
C GLY A 69 -0.66 2.88 0.85
N SER A 70 -1.33 3.65 -0.03
CA SER A 70 -0.71 4.45 -1.10
C SER A 70 0.34 3.70 -1.92
N LEU A 71 0.12 2.41 -2.16
CA LEU A 71 1.00 1.59 -2.98
C LEU A 71 0.75 1.90 -4.45
N VAL A 72 1.71 2.55 -5.10
CA VAL A 72 1.62 3.00 -6.48
C VAL A 72 2.87 2.61 -7.25
N VAL A 73 2.69 2.10 -8.46
CA VAL A 73 3.74 1.95 -9.47
C VAL A 73 3.33 2.75 -10.69
N LYS A 74 4.25 3.61 -11.21
CA LYS A 74 4.03 4.37 -12.44
C LYS A 74 3.61 3.42 -13.58
N PRO A 75 2.62 3.78 -14.42
CA PRO A 75 2.10 2.88 -15.47
C PRO A 75 3.17 2.23 -16.35
N THR A 76 4.17 2.99 -16.77
CA THR A 76 5.29 2.52 -17.62
C THR A 76 6.23 1.53 -16.92
N TRP A 77 6.17 1.45 -15.59
CA TRP A 77 6.98 0.58 -14.73
C TRP A 77 6.20 -0.61 -14.15
N ARG A 78 4.91 -0.75 -14.48
CA ARG A 78 4.09 -1.89 -14.07
C ARG A 78 4.52 -3.18 -14.80
N GLY A 79 4.15 -4.33 -14.24
CA GLY A 79 4.53 -5.65 -14.79
C GLY A 79 5.98 -6.06 -14.51
N ARG A 80 6.76 -5.24 -13.76
CA ARG A 80 8.17 -5.47 -13.45
C ARG A 80 8.44 -5.95 -12.02
N GLY A 81 7.43 -6.47 -11.32
CA GLY A 81 7.54 -6.95 -9.94
C GLY A 81 7.63 -5.88 -8.84
N LEU A 82 7.71 -4.58 -9.18
CA LEU A 82 7.86 -3.50 -8.18
C LEU A 82 6.75 -3.44 -7.13
N GLY A 83 5.50 -3.68 -7.52
CA GLY A 83 4.38 -3.72 -6.58
C GLY A 83 4.50 -4.88 -5.60
N SER A 84 4.89 -6.06 -6.08
CA SER A 84 5.13 -7.25 -5.25
C SER A 84 6.30 -7.04 -4.29
N LEU A 85 7.36 -6.38 -4.75
CA LEU A 85 8.54 -6.06 -3.97
C LEU A 85 8.22 -5.08 -2.85
N LEU A 86 7.52 -3.98 -3.17
CA LEU A 86 7.04 -3.03 -2.17
C LEU A 86 6.09 -3.69 -1.16
N THR A 87 5.17 -4.53 -1.62
CA THR A 87 4.23 -5.24 -0.72
C THR A 87 4.98 -6.11 0.28
N GLN A 88 5.90 -6.95 -0.17
CA GLN A 88 6.71 -7.78 0.73
C GLN A 88 7.58 -6.97 1.66
N HIS A 89 8.19 -5.89 1.16
CA HIS A 89 8.99 -5.02 2.00
C HIS A 89 8.12 -4.41 3.11
N LEU A 90 6.97 -3.84 2.79
CA LEU A 90 6.06 -3.24 3.77
C LEU A 90 5.54 -4.28 4.76
N ILE A 91 5.22 -5.50 4.34
CA ILE A 91 4.89 -6.62 5.25
C ILE A 91 6.05 -6.87 6.22
N SER A 92 7.29 -6.96 5.72
CA SER A 92 8.47 -7.22 6.56
C SER A 92 8.80 -6.10 7.55
N GLN A 93 8.33 -4.87 7.27
CA GLN A 93 8.53 -3.70 8.13
C GLN A 93 7.36 -3.50 9.11
N ALA A 94 6.27 -4.24 8.96
CA ALA A 94 5.13 -4.14 9.86
C ALA A 94 5.48 -4.79 11.21
N THR A 95 5.13 -4.09 12.30
CA THR A 95 5.38 -4.51 13.68
C THR A 95 4.08 -4.75 14.45
N GLU A 96 2.95 -4.43 13.83
CA GLU A 96 1.60 -4.52 14.40
C GLU A 96 0.70 -5.28 13.42
N PRO A 97 -0.52 -5.69 13.83
CA PRO A 97 -1.49 -6.26 12.90
C PRO A 97 -1.67 -5.36 11.67
N LEU A 98 -1.48 -5.92 10.48
CA LEU A 98 -1.44 -5.17 9.23
C LEU A 98 -2.74 -5.32 8.44
N TYR A 99 -3.31 -4.20 8.04
CA TYR A 99 -4.52 -4.14 7.22
C TYR A 99 -4.28 -3.33 5.96
N LEU A 100 -5.15 -3.49 4.97
CA LEU A 100 -5.23 -2.62 3.81
C LEU A 100 -6.67 -2.49 3.33
N GLU A 101 -6.92 -1.45 2.54
CA GLU A 101 -8.08 -1.38 1.67
C GLU A 101 -7.63 -1.33 0.20
N CYS A 102 -8.41 -1.95 -0.68
CA CYS A 102 -8.13 -1.93 -2.10
C CYS A 102 -9.42 -1.89 -2.94
N LEU A 103 -9.27 -1.50 -4.21
CA LEU A 103 -10.38 -1.32 -5.15
C LEU A 103 -10.48 -2.51 -6.10
N GLY A 104 -11.53 -3.31 -5.93
CA GLY A 104 -11.93 -4.40 -6.81
C GLY A 104 -11.19 -5.72 -6.59
N GLU A 105 -11.75 -6.78 -7.18
CA GLU A 105 -11.27 -8.15 -6.99
C GLU A 105 -9.87 -8.41 -7.55
N ASN A 106 -9.46 -7.67 -8.59
CA ASN A 106 -8.12 -7.84 -9.15
C ASN A 106 -7.03 -7.44 -8.14
N LEU A 107 -7.26 -6.39 -7.34
CA LEU A 107 -6.34 -5.99 -6.30
C LEU A 107 -6.44 -6.92 -5.07
N SER A 108 -7.64 -7.37 -4.70
CA SER A 108 -7.79 -8.34 -3.61
C SER A 108 -7.03 -9.64 -3.91
N GLN A 109 -7.13 -10.15 -5.14
CA GLN A 109 -6.38 -11.31 -5.61
C GLN A 109 -4.87 -11.05 -5.62
N PHE A 110 -4.44 -9.86 -6.04
CA PHE A 110 -3.02 -9.46 -5.99
C PHE A 110 -2.46 -9.61 -4.56
N TYR A 111 -3.16 -9.05 -3.57
CA TYR A 111 -2.74 -9.06 -2.16
C TYR A 111 -2.88 -10.43 -1.51
N SER A 112 -3.86 -11.24 -1.92
CA SER A 112 -4.08 -12.59 -1.37
C SER A 112 -2.86 -13.50 -1.54
N ARG A 113 -2.09 -13.31 -2.61
CA ARG A 113 -0.83 -14.05 -2.86
C ARG A 113 0.26 -13.76 -1.83
N PHE A 114 0.12 -12.69 -1.05
CA PHE A 114 1.03 -12.31 0.03
C PHE A 114 0.43 -12.59 1.41
N GLY A 115 -0.58 -13.46 1.54
CA GLY A 115 -1.16 -13.81 2.85
C GLY A 115 -2.20 -12.83 3.39
N PHE A 116 -2.69 -11.91 2.57
CA PHE A 116 -3.85 -11.10 2.93
C PHE A 116 -5.16 -11.87 2.74
N VAL A 117 -6.05 -11.78 3.72
CA VAL A 117 -7.40 -12.35 3.66
C VAL A 117 -8.44 -11.25 3.75
N THR A 118 -9.53 -11.37 2.99
CA THR A 118 -10.64 -10.40 3.04
C THR A 118 -11.31 -10.43 4.41
N VAL A 119 -11.61 -9.25 4.95
CA VAL A 119 -12.31 -9.08 6.24
C VAL A 119 -13.51 -8.16 6.08
N ALA A 120 -14.57 -8.43 6.84
CA ALA A 120 -15.72 -7.53 6.93
C ALA A 120 -15.33 -6.24 7.68
N PHE A 121 -15.94 -5.11 7.29
CA PHE A 121 -15.67 -3.81 7.91
C PHE A 121 -15.90 -3.79 9.42
N GLU A 122 -16.89 -4.54 9.91
CA GLU A 122 -17.20 -4.71 11.33
C GLU A 122 -16.03 -5.27 12.15
N ASN A 123 -15.20 -6.11 11.53
CA ASN A 123 -14.07 -6.82 12.14
C ASN A 123 -12.74 -6.04 12.08
N ILE A 124 -12.74 -4.84 11.50
CA ILE A 124 -11.57 -3.97 11.44
C ILE A 124 -11.41 -3.24 12.78
N PRO A 125 -10.18 -3.01 13.30
CA PRO A 125 -9.97 -2.24 14.52
C PRO A 125 -10.61 -0.85 14.47
N SER A 126 -11.16 -0.39 15.60
CA SER A 126 -11.85 0.91 15.71
C SER A 126 -10.97 2.09 15.30
N SER A 127 -9.68 2.04 15.60
CA SER A 127 -8.69 3.04 15.22
C SER A 127 -8.55 3.21 13.70
N LEU A 128 -8.82 2.15 12.92
CA LEU A 128 -8.87 2.21 11.45
C LEU A 128 -10.26 2.54 10.90
N LYS A 129 -11.34 2.24 11.63
CA LYS A 129 -12.71 2.51 11.18
C LYS A 129 -12.96 3.98 10.85
N HIS A 130 -12.29 4.92 11.52
CA HIS A 130 -12.41 6.35 11.19
C HIS A 130 -11.90 6.69 9.79
N LYS A 131 -10.82 6.03 9.35
CA LYS A 131 -10.26 6.22 8.00
C LYS A 131 -11.07 5.44 6.97
N PHE A 132 -11.22 4.14 7.20
CA PHE A 132 -11.92 3.24 6.28
C PHE A 132 -13.43 3.53 6.22
N GLY A 133 -13.99 4.25 7.20
CA GLY A 133 -15.39 4.68 7.20
C GLY A 133 -15.72 5.62 6.05
N ILE A 134 -14.78 6.47 5.62
CA ILE A 134 -14.94 7.33 4.43
C ILE A 134 -15.04 6.46 3.17
N SER A 135 -14.12 5.52 3.04
CA SER A 135 -14.10 4.55 1.94
C SER A 135 -15.37 3.68 1.96
N GLN A 136 -15.78 3.16 3.11
CA GLN A 136 -16.99 2.36 3.30
C GLN A 136 -18.26 3.16 2.95
N PHE A 137 -18.33 4.44 3.31
CA PHE A 137 -19.42 5.31 2.90
C PHE A 137 -19.43 5.51 1.38
N ALA A 138 -18.27 5.70 0.74
CA ALA A 138 -18.17 5.77 -0.72
C ALA A 138 -18.58 4.45 -1.40
N LYS A 139 -18.25 3.29 -0.82
CA LYS A 139 -18.73 1.97 -1.26
C LYS A 139 -20.26 1.90 -1.25
N GLN A 140 -20.89 2.37 -0.17
CA GLN A 140 -22.33 2.30 0.00
C GLN A 140 -23.08 3.32 -0.89
N LEU A 141 -22.54 4.53 -1.02
CA LEU A 141 -23.19 5.63 -1.75
C LEU A 141 -22.94 5.57 -3.26
N PHE A 142 -21.75 5.15 -3.69
CA PHE A 142 -21.32 5.16 -5.09
C PHE A 142 -21.05 3.76 -5.67
N ARG A 143 -21.39 2.67 -4.95
CA ARG A 143 -21.15 1.27 -5.34
C ARG A 143 -19.69 0.97 -5.72
N VAL A 144 -18.75 1.67 -5.11
CA VAL A 144 -17.31 1.44 -5.35
C VAL A 144 -16.91 0.09 -4.72
N PRO A 145 -16.26 -0.82 -5.47
CA PRO A 145 -15.95 -2.17 -4.98
C PRO A 145 -14.76 -2.17 -4.01
N ILE A 146 -14.92 -1.60 -2.82
CA ILE A 146 -13.86 -1.58 -1.80
C ILE A 146 -13.82 -2.91 -1.06
N VAL A 147 -12.62 -3.48 -0.97
CA VAL A 147 -12.30 -4.70 -0.24
C VAL A 147 -11.32 -4.36 0.88
N PHE A 148 -11.64 -4.76 2.09
CA PHE A 148 -10.73 -4.66 3.24
C PHE A 148 -10.04 -6.00 3.44
N MET A 149 -8.75 -5.96 3.75
CA MET A 149 -7.98 -7.17 3.96
C MET A 149 -7.10 -7.05 5.19
N LYS A 150 -6.85 -8.19 5.83
CA LYS A 150 -5.93 -8.35 6.96
C LYS A 150 -4.80 -9.28 6.54
N TYR A 151 -3.57 -8.94 6.88
CA TYR A 151 -2.44 -9.86 6.75
C TYR A 151 -2.52 -10.94 7.83
N CYS A 152 -2.52 -12.20 7.41
CA CYS A 152 -2.45 -13.36 8.29
C CYS A 152 -1.09 -14.03 8.07
N GLN A 153 -0.27 -13.99 9.11
CA GLN A 153 1.01 -14.68 9.12
C GLN A 153 0.72 -16.19 9.27
N GLU A 154 1.23 -17.01 8.34
CA GLU A 154 1.31 -18.47 8.52
C GLU A 154 2.38 -18.82 9.55
#